data_AF-A0A0F9GDT2-F1
#
_entry.id   AF-A0A0F9GDT2-F1
#
_cell.length_a   1.000
_cell.length_b   1.000
_cell.length_c   1.000
_cell.angle_alpha   90.00
_cell.angle_beta   90.00
_cell.angle_gamma   90.00
#
_symmetry.space_group_name_H-M   'P 1'
#
loop_
_entity.id
_entity.type
_entity.pdbx_description
1 polymer ?
#
loop_
_entity_poly.entity_id
_entity_poly.type
_entity_poly.pdbx_seq_one_letter_code
_entity_poly.pdbx_strand_id
1 'polypeptide(L)'
;MEKKERIADLLRAQGQSEAANRLLGVARQGRITFGHDVEVCISEVFGLTGLKVGVSWKSLGQVGFQAAHDIAQLLRSAAHLASEIQAIIDAPEEEAVN
;
A
#
# COMPACT_ATOMS: atom_id res chain seq x y z
N MET A 1 16.02 4.23 -10.95
CA MET A 1 15.44 4.40 -9.59
C MET A 1 14.76 3.09 -9.22
N GLU A 2 15.06 2.51 -8.05
CA GLU A 2 14.45 1.23 -7.68
C GLU A 2 12.93 1.40 -7.46
N LYS A 3 12.11 0.44 -7.88
CA LYS A 3 10.63 0.50 -7.75
C LYS A 3 10.18 0.84 -6.32
N LYS A 4 10.95 0.36 -5.34
CA LYS A 4 10.75 0.60 -3.92
C LYS A 4 10.91 2.07 -3.52
N GLU A 5 11.89 2.77 -4.10
CA GLU A 5 12.13 4.20 -3.87
C GLU A 5 10.97 5.03 -4.44
N ARG A 6 10.53 4.70 -5.66
CA ARG A 6 9.35 5.34 -6.28
C ARG A 6 8.10 5.23 -5.42
N ILE A 7 7.88 4.06 -4.82
CA ILE A 7 6.75 3.84 -3.90
C ILE A 7 6.93 4.64 -2.61
N ALA A 8 8.14 4.69 -2.05
CA ALA A 8 8.42 5.49 -0.87
C ALA A 8 8.18 7.00 -1.13
N ASP A 9 8.54 7.50 -2.31
CA ASP A 9 8.29 8.89 -2.70
C ASP A 9 6.80 9.19 -2.88
N LEU A 10 6.05 8.28 -3.51
CA LEU A 10 4.58 8.35 -3.56
C LEU A 10 3.98 8.46 -2.16
N LEU A 11 4.41 7.61 -1.23
CA LEU A 11 3.93 7.61 0.14
C LEU A 11 4.26 8.92 0.88
N ARG A 12 5.47 9.46 0.70
CA ARG A 12 5.83 10.76 1.29
C ARG A 12 4.97 11.90 0.74
N ALA A 13 4.70 11.91 -0.57
CA ALA A 13 3.85 12.91 -1.21
C ALA A 13 2.41 12.88 -0.64
N GLN A 14 1.93 11.72 -0.22
CA GLN A 14 0.64 11.55 0.45
C GLN A 14 0.69 11.72 1.98
N GLY A 15 1.79 12.22 2.53
CA GLY A 15 1.97 12.45 3.98
C GLY A 15 2.28 11.19 4.80
N GLN A 16 2.53 10.04 4.16
CA GLN A 16 2.77 8.74 4.79
C GLN A 16 4.26 8.47 5.03
N SER A 17 4.97 9.45 5.60
CA SER A 17 6.44 9.40 5.77
C SER A 17 6.93 8.23 6.63
N GLU A 18 6.17 7.83 7.65
CA GLU A 18 6.52 6.67 8.47
C GLU A 18 6.46 5.36 7.67
N ALA A 19 5.40 5.17 6.87
CA ALA A 19 5.26 4.00 6.02
C ALA A 19 6.37 3.92 4.96
N ALA A 20 6.74 5.06 4.36
CA ALA A 20 7.85 5.18 3.43
C ALA A 20 9.19 4.78 4.08
N ASN A 21 9.46 5.30 5.29
CA ASN A 21 10.70 5.00 6.02
C ASN A 21 10.78 3.54 6.44
N ARG A 22 9.67 2.92 6.86
CA ARG A 22 9.62 1.49 7.18
C ARG A 22 9.82 0.61 5.96
N LEU A 23 9.28 1.01 4.81
CA LEU A 23 9.47 0.29 3.55
C LEU A 23 10.95 0.28 3.15
N LEU A 24 11.60 1.44 3.15
CA LEU A 24 13.03 1.57 2.82
C LEU A 24 13.98 1.01 3.89
N GLY A 25 13.50 0.92 5.13
CA GLY A 25 14.29 0.42 6.26
C GLY A 25 14.44 -1.11 6.31
N VAL A 26 15.01 -1.58 7.41
CA VAL A 26 15.31 -3.00 7.67
C VAL A 26 14.07 -3.89 7.62
N ALA A 27 12.90 -3.33 7.99
CA ALA A 27 11.64 -4.06 8.02
C ALA A 27 11.15 -4.45 6.60
N ARG A 28 11.61 -3.75 5.55
CA ARG A 28 11.25 -3.98 4.14
C ARG A 28 9.74 -4.06 3.90
N GLN A 29 8.98 -3.35 4.73
CA GLN A 29 7.52 -3.35 4.70
C GLN A 29 6.98 -1.96 5.03
N GLY A 30 5.94 -1.56 4.30
CA GLY A 30 5.15 -0.36 4.56
C GLY A 30 3.72 -0.75 4.92
N ARG A 31 3.12 -0.02 5.87
CA ARG A 31 1.69 -0.15 6.21
C ARG A 31 1.08 1.23 6.30
N ILE A 32 -0.07 1.40 5.66
CA ILE A 32 -0.89 2.61 5.72
C ILE A 32 -2.27 2.21 6.23
N THR A 33 -2.75 2.87 7.28
CA THR A 33 -4.06 2.59 7.87
C THR A 33 -5.08 3.66 7.43
N PHE A 34 -6.23 3.22 6.96
CA PHE A 34 -7.39 4.02 6.58
C PHE A 34 -8.48 3.80 7.64
N GLY A 35 -8.74 4.83 8.46
CA GLY A 35 -9.60 4.69 9.63
C GLY A 35 -9.00 3.71 10.64
N HIS A 36 -9.83 2.85 11.24
CA HIS A 36 -9.39 1.82 12.18
C HIS A 36 -9.29 0.42 11.54
N ASP A 37 -9.98 0.21 10.41
CA ASP A 37 -10.35 -1.14 9.96
C ASP A 37 -9.71 -1.57 8.65
N VAL A 38 -9.27 -0.62 7.83
CA VAL A 38 -8.74 -0.88 6.48
C VAL A 38 -7.26 -0.51 6.44
N GLU A 39 -6.44 -1.35 5.83
CA GLU A 39 -5.01 -1.14 5.72
C GLU A 39 -4.50 -1.47 4.32
N VAL A 40 -3.53 -0.71 3.82
CA VAL A 40 -2.71 -1.07 2.66
C VAL A 40 -1.35 -1.54 3.17
N CYS A 41 -0.96 -2.75 2.80
CA CYS A 41 0.31 -3.36 3.17
C CYS A 41 1.18 -3.54 1.93
N ILE A 42 2.44 -3.15 2.02
CA ILE A 42 3.45 -3.27 0.97
C ILE A 42 4.61 -4.06 1.57
N SER A 43 5.05 -5.14 0.94
CA SER A 43 6.13 -5.96 1.49
C SER A 43 6.82 -6.79 0.42
N GLU A 44 8.13 -7.01 0.61
CA GLU A 44 8.92 -8.00 -0.13
C GLU A 44 8.79 -9.41 0.48
N VAL A 45 8.15 -9.53 1.66
CA VAL A 45 8.21 -10.70 2.53
C VAL A 45 6.90 -11.50 2.53
N PHE A 46 5.99 -11.25 1.58
CA PHE A 46 4.72 -11.99 1.45
C PHE A 46 4.88 -13.48 1.04
N GLY A 47 6.04 -14.10 1.28
CA GLY A 47 6.34 -15.48 0.92
C GLY A 47 6.49 -15.73 -0.59
N LEU A 48 6.56 -14.66 -1.39
CA LEU A 48 6.74 -14.68 -2.84
C LEU A 48 7.96 -13.83 -3.21
N THR A 49 8.51 -14.04 -4.41
CA THR A 49 9.61 -13.22 -4.92
C THR A 49 9.12 -11.82 -5.31
N GLY A 50 9.84 -10.79 -4.85
CA GLY A 50 9.63 -9.40 -5.22
C GLY A 50 8.63 -8.64 -4.34
N LEU A 51 8.42 -7.37 -4.66
CA LEU A 51 7.53 -6.48 -3.94
C LEU A 51 6.06 -6.80 -4.25
N LYS A 52 5.20 -6.80 -3.22
CA LYS A 52 3.74 -6.95 -3.37
C LYS A 52 3.01 -5.88 -2.57
N VAL A 53 1.78 -5.58 -3.00
CA VAL A 53 0.84 -4.71 -2.29
C VAL A 53 -0.48 -5.44 -2.09
N GLY A 54 -1.15 -5.21 -0.96
CA GLY A 54 -2.46 -5.78 -0.67
C GLY A 54 -3.29 -4.89 0.26
N VAL A 55 -4.61 -4.99 0.14
CA VAL A 55 -5.56 -4.34 1.03
C VAL A 55 -6.06 -5.36 2.06
N SER A 56 -6.01 -5.00 3.33
CA SER A 56 -6.54 -5.80 4.44
C SER A 56 -7.72 -5.08 5.07
N TRP A 57 -8.74 -5.84 5.47
CA TRP A 57 -9.90 -5.35 6.21
C TRP A 57 -10.12 -6.22 7.44
N LYS A 58 -10.16 -5.60 8.62
CA LYS A 58 -10.20 -6.31 9.91
C LYS A 58 -11.61 -6.55 10.46
N SER A 59 -12.62 -5.77 10.02
CA SER A 59 -13.97 -5.89 10.57
C SER A 59 -14.70 -7.06 9.93
N LEU A 60 -14.83 -8.16 10.68
CA LEU A 60 -15.66 -9.30 10.31
C LEU A 60 -16.93 -9.28 11.17
N GLY A 61 -18.11 -9.17 10.56
CA GLY A 61 -19.40 -9.23 11.28
C GLY A 61 -20.53 -8.41 10.67
N GLN A 62 -21.68 -8.42 11.33
CA GLN A 62 -22.81 -7.55 10.98
C GLN A 62 -22.52 -6.12 11.46
N VAL A 63 -22.65 -5.16 10.55
CA VAL A 63 -22.51 -3.73 10.83
C VAL A 63 -23.77 -3.01 10.38
N GLY A 64 -24.07 -1.88 11.02
CA GLY A 64 -25.15 -1.00 10.56
C GLY A 64 -24.84 -0.39 9.19
N PHE A 65 -25.87 0.07 8.48
CA PHE A 65 -25.74 0.63 7.13
C PHE A 65 -24.72 1.77 7.06
N GLN A 66 -24.74 2.71 8.01
CA GLN A 66 -23.80 3.85 8.01
C GLN A 66 -22.35 3.38 8.13
N ALA A 67 -22.07 2.48 9.07
CA ALA A 67 -20.74 1.91 9.25
C ALA A 67 -20.28 1.13 8.00
N ALA A 68 -21.19 0.37 7.36
CA ALA A 68 -20.88 -0.29 6.08
C ALA A 68 -20.54 0.72 4.98
N HIS A 69 -21.28 1.83 4.90
CA HIS A 69 -21.01 2.89 3.94
C HIS A 69 -19.64 3.55 4.18
N ASP A 70 -19.31 3.87 5.43
CA ASP A 70 -18.04 4.48 5.81
C ASP A 70 -16.87 3.53 5.50
N ILE A 71 -16.98 2.24 5.84
CA ILE A 71 -16.00 1.22 5.48
C ILE A 71 -15.83 1.11 3.96
N ALA A 72 -16.91 1.18 3.18
CA ALA A 72 -16.82 1.14 1.73
C ALA A 72 -16.05 2.34 1.15
N GLN A 73 -16.17 3.53 1.76
CA GLN A 73 -15.35 4.68 1.36
C GLN A 73 -13.88 4.49 1.72
N LEU A 74 -13.58 3.97 2.91
CA LEU A 74 -12.20 3.66 3.31
C LEU A 74 -11.56 2.61 2.39
N LEU A 75 -12.31 1.56 2.03
CA LEU A 75 -11.88 0.53 1.07
C LEU A 75 -11.61 1.12 -0.31
N ARG A 76 -12.43 2.06 -0.77
CA ARG A 76 -12.22 2.75 -2.06
C ARG A 76 -10.90 3.53 -2.07
N SER A 77 -10.63 4.29 -1.02
CA SER A 77 -9.37 5.03 -0.88
C SER A 77 -8.16 4.09 -0.79
N ALA A 78 -8.27 3.01 -0.02
CA ALA A 78 -7.21 2.01 0.11
C ALA A 78 -6.94 1.27 -1.22
N ALA A 79 -7.99 0.89 -1.95
CA ALA A 79 -7.88 0.24 -3.26
C ALA A 79 -7.24 1.17 -4.30
N HIS A 80 -7.57 2.46 -4.26
CA HIS A 80 -6.95 3.45 -5.13
C HIS A 80 -5.43 3.53 -4.91
N LEU A 81 -4.99 3.72 -3.66
CA LEU A 81 -3.56 3.72 -3.32
C LEU A 81 -2.87 2.40 -3.70
N ALA A 82 -3.50 1.27 -3.40
CA ALA A 82 -2.97 -0.04 -3.77
C ALA A 82 -2.79 -0.18 -5.29
N SER A 83 -3.72 0.35 -6.10
CA SER A 83 -3.62 0.35 -7.55
C SER A 83 -2.47 1.22 -8.06
N GLU A 84 -2.24 2.40 -7.47
CA GLU A 84 -1.11 3.26 -7.83
C GLU A 84 0.23 2.56 -7.53
N ILE A 85 0.33 1.91 -6.37
CA ILE A 85 1.51 1.13 -5.98
C ILE A 85 1.70 -0.06 -6.92
N GLN A 86 0.64 -0.78 -7.23
CA GLN A 86 0.68 -1.94 -8.14
C GLN A 86 1.16 -1.52 -9.54
N ALA A 87 0.72 -0.36 -10.04
CA ALA A 87 1.21 0.18 -11.31
C ALA A 87 2.72 0.43 -11.30
N ILE A 88 3.30 0.87 -10.18
CA ILE A 88 4.77 1.03 -10.04
C ILE A 88 5.47 -0.34 -10.01
N ILE A 89 4.87 -1.33 -9.35
CA ILE A 89 5.40 -2.70 -9.30
C ILE A 89 5.41 -3.34 -10.69
N ASP A 90 4.33 -3.16 -11.45
CA ASP A 90 4.15 -3.76 -12.78
C ASP A 90 4.85 -2.99 -13.90
N ALA A 91 5.23 -1.74 -13.66
CA ALA A 91 6.00 -0.96 -14.62
C ALA A 91 7.25 -1.74 -15.03
N PRO A 92 7.58 -1.81 -16.33
CA PRO A 92 8.83 -2.43 -16.77
C PRO A 92 10.00 -1.73 -16.07
N GLU A 93 11.04 -2.49 -15.73
CA GLU A 93 12.28 -1.84 -15.31
C GLU A 93 12.76 -1.00 -16.49
N GLU A 94 12.96 0.30 -16.27
CA GLU A 94 13.61 1.13 -17.28
C GLU A 94 14.97 0.51 -17.52
N GLU A 95 15.12 -0.20 -18.65
CA GLU A 95 16.42 -0.61 -19.15
C GLU A 95 17.27 0.66 -19.16
N ALA A 96 18.34 0.65 -18.38
CA ALA A 96 19.42 1.61 -18.54
C ALA A 96 19.97 1.39 -19.94
N VAL A 97 19.40 2.11 -20.91
CA VAL A 97 19.94 2.22 -22.27
C VAL A 97 21.29 2.91 -22.10
N ASN A 98 22.32 2.09 -21.96
CA ASN A 98 23.71 2.46 -22.22
C ASN A 98 23.94 2.57 -23.72
#